data_AF-A0A6G1RY21-F1
#
_entry.id   AF-A0A6G1RY21-F1
#
_cell.length_a   1.000
_cell.length_b   1.000
_cell.length_c   1.000
_cell.angle_alpha   90.00
_cell.angle_beta   90.00
_cell.angle_gamma   90.00
#
_symmetry.space_group_name_H-M   'P 1'
#
loop_
_entity.id
_entity.type
_entity.pdbx_description
1 polymer ?
#
loop_
_entity_poly.entity_id
_entity_poly.type
_entity_poly.pdbx_seq_one_letter_code
_entity_poly.pdbx_strand_id
1 'polypeptide(L)'
;MMRTYKTNAVGPMLMAQAFLPLLKKAAQESTEKGLSCNKAAIINISTVMGSIEKTHESFFKPVISYRCSKAALNMLTKCQALTYGEAGILCVALHPGWVKTDMGTQEADLTVDTSVRGLLSVLMILSEKHSGTLLNWEGKPIPW
;
A
#
# COMPACT_ATOMS: atom_id res chain seq x y z
N MET A 1 -17.23 -12.18 -0.73
CA MET A 1 -16.50 -11.72 0.47
C MET A 1 -15.21 -12.50 0.72
N MET A 2 -15.27 -13.79 1.09
CA MET A 2 -14.09 -14.56 1.51
C MET A 2 -12.95 -14.64 0.49
N ARG A 3 -13.26 -14.88 -0.80
CA ARG A 3 -12.25 -14.90 -1.88
C ARG A 3 -11.48 -13.59 -1.96
N THR A 4 -12.20 -12.46 -2.02
CA THR A 4 -11.63 -11.11 -2.05
C THR A 4 -10.72 -10.84 -0.86
N TYR A 5 -11.15 -11.24 0.34
CA TYR A 5 -10.36 -11.03 1.57
C TYR A 5 -9.08 -11.87 1.59
N LYS A 6 -9.18 -13.15 1.18
CA LYS A 6 -8.01 -14.03 1.04
C LYS A 6 -7.00 -13.46 0.06
N THR A 7 -7.45 -12.97 -1.10
CA THR A 7 -6.56 -12.39 -2.11
C THR A 7 -5.96 -11.06 -1.68
N ASN A 8 -6.77 -10.13 -1.17
CA ASN A 8 -6.36 -8.73 -1.01
C ASN A 8 -5.74 -8.40 0.34
N ALA A 9 -5.96 -9.21 1.38
CA ALA A 9 -5.44 -8.96 2.73
C ALA A 9 -4.58 -10.11 3.24
N VAL A 10 -5.10 -11.35 3.20
CA VAL A 10 -4.35 -12.52 3.68
C VAL A 10 -3.16 -12.83 2.76
N GLY A 11 -3.32 -12.74 1.45
CA GLY A 11 -2.24 -12.92 0.48
C GLY A 11 -1.02 -12.03 0.76
N PRO A 12 -1.18 -10.69 0.82
CA PRO A 12 -0.10 -9.78 1.21
C PRO A 12 0.53 -10.10 2.57
N MET A 13 -0.26 -10.50 3.57
CA MET A 13 0.27 -10.90 4.88
C MET A 13 1.19 -12.12 4.77
N LEU A 14 0.75 -13.17 4.08
CA LEU A 14 1.52 -14.40 3.90
C LEU A 14 2.78 -14.16 3.06
N MET A 15 2.68 -13.34 2.01
CA MET A 15 3.83 -12.93 1.21
C MET A 15 4.87 -12.18 2.07
N ALA A 16 4.43 -11.20 2.87
CA ALA A 16 5.35 -10.49 3.76
C ALA A 16 6.03 -11.45 4.76
N GLN A 17 5.31 -12.41 5.32
CA GLN A 17 5.88 -13.41 6.24
C GLN A 17 6.91 -14.31 5.56
N ALA A 18 6.61 -14.82 4.37
CA ALA A 18 7.50 -15.70 3.62
C ALA A 18 8.82 -15.00 3.23
N PHE A 19 8.75 -13.72 2.86
CA PHE A 19 9.92 -12.93 2.44
C PHE A 19 10.60 -12.16 3.58
N LEU A 20 10.06 -12.22 4.80
CA LEU A 20 10.60 -11.49 5.95
C LEU A 20 12.10 -11.77 6.22
N PRO A 21 12.61 -13.01 6.13
CA PRO A 21 14.05 -13.25 6.31
C PRO A 21 14.92 -12.49 5.30
N LEU A 22 14.48 -12.39 4.04
CA LEU A 22 15.20 -11.68 2.98
C LEU A 22 15.14 -10.16 3.17
N LEU A 23 13.98 -9.63 3.59
CA LEU A 23 13.84 -8.21 3.93
C LEU A 23 14.73 -7.81 5.10
N LYS A 24 14.80 -8.63 6.16
CA LYS A 24 15.71 -8.41 7.29
C LYS A 24 17.17 -8.42 6.87
N LYS A 25 17.55 -9.37 6.01
CA LYS A 25 18.90 -9.44 5.45
C LYS A 25 19.24 -8.17 4.67
N ALA A 26 18.37 -7.73 3.76
CA ALA A 26 18.56 -6.49 3.01
C ALA A 26 18.69 -5.27 3.92
N ALA A 27 17.85 -5.17 4.96
CA ALA A 27 17.93 -4.08 5.95
C ALA A 27 19.24 -4.07 6.74
N GLN A 28 19.81 -5.25 7.05
CA GLN A 28 21.07 -5.42 7.77
C GLN A 28 22.30 -5.12 6.88
N GLU A 29 22.25 -5.48 5.60
CA GLU A 29 23.36 -5.31 4.65
C GLU A 29 23.41 -3.89 4.04
N SER A 30 22.30 -3.15 4.09
CA SER A 30 22.21 -1.81 3.50
C SER A 30 22.98 -0.76 4.29
N THR A 31 23.67 0.13 3.57
CA THR A 31 24.31 1.33 4.13
C THR A 31 23.35 2.50 4.33
N GLU A 32 22.10 2.37 3.86
CA GLU A 32 21.07 3.41 3.99
C GLU A 32 20.66 3.63 5.45
N LYS A 33 20.67 4.90 5.86
CA LYS A 33 20.21 5.33 7.19
C LYS A 33 18.69 5.48 7.20
N GLY A 34 18.08 5.23 8.36
CA GLY A 34 16.62 5.32 8.51
C GLY A 34 15.88 4.21 7.76
N LEU A 35 14.63 4.50 7.40
CA LEU A 35 13.77 3.62 6.60
C LEU A 35 13.62 4.20 5.20
N SER A 36 13.78 3.38 4.16
CA SER A 36 13.60 3.80 2.77
C SER A 36 13.27 2.61 1.86
N CYS A 37 12.76 2.88 0.65
CA CYS A 37 12.53 1.83 -0.35
C CYS A 37 13.82 1.22 -0.90
N ASN A 38 14.95 1.94 -0.85
CA ASN A 38 16.26 1.45 -1.28
C ASN A 38 16.93 0.54 -0.24
N LYS A 39 16.42 0.52 1.00
CA LYS A 39 16.91 -0.33 2.08
C LYS A 39 16.18 -1.67 2.12
N ALA A 40 14.92 -1.63 2.57
CA ALA A 40 14.02 -2.76 2.65
C ALA A 40 12.61 -2.20 2.85
N ALA A 41 11.66 -2.60 2.01
CA ALA A 41 10.29 -2.09 2.09
C ALA A 41 9.23 -3.12 1.71
N ILE A 42 8.06 -2.99 2.32
CA ILE A 42 6.81 -3.64 1.96
C ILE A 42 5.86 -2.56 1.47
N ILE A 43 5.51 -2.62 0.18
CA ILE A 43 4.58 -1.68 -0.44
C ILE A 43 3.28 -2.41 -0.76
N ASN A 44 2.22 -2.06 -0.04
CA ASN A 44 0.89 -2.64 -0.24
C ASN A 44 0.08 -1.75 -1.18
N ILE A 45 -0.22 -2.23 -2.38
CA ILE A 45 -1.10 -1.49 -3.31
C ILE A 45 -2.54 -1.53 -2.78
N SER A 46 -3.00 -0.41 -2.22
CA SER A 46 -4.31 -0.23 -1.63
C SER A 46 -5.17 0.73 -2.47
N THR A 47 -6.15 1.39 -1.87
CA THR A 47 -7.09 2.29 -2.55
C THR A 47 -7.74 3.24 -1.56
N VAL A 48 -8.14 4.42 -2.04
CA VAL A 48 -9.02 5.34 -1.29
C VAL A 48 -10.34 4.69 -0.89
N MET A 49 -10.82 3.68 -1.62
CA MET A 49 -12.04 2.94 -1.25
C MET A 49 -11.90 2.09 0.03
N GLY A 50 -10.66 1.88 0.50
CA GLY A 50 -10.37 1.28 1.79
C GLY A 50 -10.31 2.30 2.93
N SER A 51 -10.47 3.60 2.64
CA SER A 51 -10.62 4.65 3.66
C SER A 51 -12.06 4.64 4.20
N ILE A 52 -12.18 4.39 5.50
CA ILE A 52 -13.42 4.46 6.25
C ILE A 52 -13.90 5.92 6.27
N GLU A 53 -13.01 6.88 6.51
CA GLU A 53 -13.33 8.31 6.56
C GLU A 53 -13.87 8.83 5.22
N LYS A 54 -13.23 8.46 4.10
CA LYS A 54 -13.65 8.86 2.75
C LYS A 54 -14.69 7.93 2.12
N THR A 55 -15.32 7.05 2.90
CA THR A 55 -16.33 6.14 2.35
C THR A 55 -17.49 6.92 1.73
N HIS A 56 -18.01 7.95 2.40
CA HIS A 56 -19.13 8.76 1.88
C HIS A 56 -18.79 9.42 0.53
N GLU A 57 -17.59 9.98 0.39
CA GLU A 57 -17.12 10.62 -0.86
C GLU A 57 -16.95 9.62 -2.01
N SER A 58 -16.62 8.36 -1.70
CA SER A 58 -16.29 7.34 -2.70
C SER A 58 -17.40 6.30 -2.93
N PHE A 59 -18.58 6.42 -2.28
CA PHE A 59 -19.64 5.41 -2.31
C PHE A 59 -20.55 5.50 -3.56
N PHE A 60 -19.97 5.45 -4.76
CA PHE A 60 -20.75 5.45 -6.00
C PHE A 60 -21.14 4.04 -6.49
N LYS A 61 -20.47 2.98 -6.00
CA LYS A 61 -20.78 1.57 -6.26
C LYS A 61 -20.64 0.73 -4.97
N PRO A 62 -21.55 -0.22 -4.69
CA PRO A 62 -21.55 -1.04 -3.47
C PRO A 62 -20.56 -2.21 -3.55
N VAL A 63 -19.28 -1.93 -3.84
CA VAL A 63 -18.19 -2.92 -3.88
C VAL A 63 -17.70 -3.31 -2.48
N ILE A 64 -18.63 -3.67 -1.59
CA ILE A 64 -18.40 -3.84 -0.14
C ILE A 64 -17.22 -4.78 0.15
N SER A 65 -17.17 -5.94 -0.50
CA SER A 65 -16.10 -6.91 -0.25
C SER A 65 -14.71 -6.39 -0.62
N TYR A 66 -14.61 -5.55 -1.64
CA TYR A 66 -13.37 -4.91 -2.03
C TYR A 66 -12.96 -3.85 -1.01
N ARG A 67 -13.89 -2.97 -0.61
CA ARG A 67 -13.68 -1.93 0.42
C ARG A 67 -13.18 -2.54 1.73
N CYS A 68 -13.92 -3.50 2.29
CA CYS A 68 -13.54 -4.16 3.54
C CYS A 68 -12.18 -4.85 3.44
N SER A 69 -11.86 -5.49 2.30
CA SER A 69 -10.56 -6.12 2.12
C SER A 69 -9.40 -5.11 2.07
N LYS A 70 -9.65 -3.90 1.53
CA LYS A 70 -8.64 -2.85 1.42
C LYS A 70 -8.49 -2.05 2.71
N ALA A 71 -9.57 -1.87 3.48
CA ALA A 71 -9.50 -1.39 4.86
C ALA A 71 -8.70 -2.37 5.74
N ALA A 72 -8.88 -3.68 5.58
CA ALA A 72 -8.06 -4.68 6.26
C ALA A 72 -6.59 -4.64 5.82
N LEU A 73 -6.30 -4.43 4.53
CA LEU A 73 -4.93 -4.24 4.03
C LEU A 73 -4.27 -2.98 4.59
N ASN A 74 -5.04 -1.90 4.78
CA ASN A 74 -4.60 -0.67 5.43
C ASN A 74 -4.21 -0.95 6.90
N MET A 75 -5.06 -1.64 7.65
CA MET A 75 -4.74 -2.08 9.03
C MET A 75 -3.49 -2.98 9.05
N LEU A 76 -3.40 -3.97 8.16
CA LEU A 76 -2.22 -4.83 8.02
C LEU A 76 -0.96 -3.99 7.81
N THR A 77 -1.00 -2.99 6.93
CA THR A 77 0.14 -2.09 6.68
C THR A 77 0.56 -1.37 7.96
N LYS A 78 -0.40 -0.89 8.76
CA LYS A 78 -0.09 -0.23 10.04
C LYS A 78 0.57 -1.19 11.04
N CYS A 79 0.05 -2.41 11.15
CA CYS A 79 0.65 -3.45 11.99
C CYS A 79 2.07 -3.79 11.52
N GLN A 80 2.28 -4.01 10.22
CA GLN A 80 3.59 -4.29 9.64
C GLN A 80 4.59 -3.17 9.92
N ALA A 81 4.19 -1.90 9.77
CA ALA A 81 5.04 -0.76 10.07
C ALA A 81 5.50 -0.74 11.54
N LEU A 82 4.58 -0.99 12.48
CA LEU A 82 4.89 -1.04 13.91
C LEU A 82 5.75 -2.26 14.28
N THR A 83 5.50 -3.42 13.66
CA THR A 83 6.22 -4.67 13.97
C THR A 83 7.60 -4.74 13.32
N TYR A 84 7.75 -4.23 12.10
CA TYR A 84 8.97 -4.41 11.28
C TYR A 84 9.83 -3.15 11.18
N GLY A 85 9.36 -2.00 11.68
CA GLY A 85 10.13 -0.76 11.71
C GLY A 85 11.46 -0.88 12.46
N GLU A 86 11.47 -1.57 13.62
CA GLU A 86 12.71 -1.83 14.38
C GLU A 86 13.69 -2.74 13.63
N ALA A 87 13.20 -3.58 12.73
CA ALA A 87 14.02 -4.40 11.85
C ALA A 87 14.52 -3.64 10.61
N GLY A 88 14.29 -2.32 10.52
CA GLY A 88 14.74 -1.49 9.42
C GLY A 88 13.90 -1.61 8.14
N ILE A 89 12.65 -2.09 8.24
CA ILE A 89 11.77 -2.34 7.09
C ILE A 89 10.66 -1.27 7.04
N LEU A 90 10.64 -0.50 5.96
CA LEU A 90 9.58 0.47 5.67
C LEU A 90 8.29 -0.24 5.23
N CYS A 91 7.13 0.15 5.76
CA CYS A 91 5.85 -0.42 5.30
C CYS A 91 4.87 0.70 4.95
N VAL A 92 4.37 0.77 3.71
CA VAL A 92 3.47 1.85 3.25
C VAL A 92 2.37 1.29 2.34
N ALA A 93 1.16 1.84 2.46
CA ALA A 93 0.07 1.55 1.55
C ALA A 93 -0.02 2.65 0.48
N LEU A 94 -0.21 2.28 -0.78
CA LEU A 94 -0.31 3.23 -1.88
C LEU A 94 -1.62 3.07 -2.66
N HIS A 95 -2.36 4.15 -2.82
CA HIS A 95 -3.48 4.23 -3.75
C HIS A 95 -2.98 4.67 -5.13
N PRO A 96 -3.10 3.84 -6.18
CA PRO A 96 -2.57 4.13 -7.50
C PRO A 96 -3.37 5.18 -8.30
N GLY A 97 -4.44 5.74 -7.75
CA GLY A 97 -5.47 6.45 -8.53
C GLY A 97 -6.52 5.50 -9.10
N TRP A 98 -7.48 6.03 -9.87
CA TRP A 98 -8.40 5.20 -10.65
C TRP A 98 -7.80 4.98 -12.03
N VAL A 99 -7.24 3.78 -12.25
CA VAL A 99 -6.35 3.50 -13.39
C VAL A 99 -7.03 2.69 -14.48
N LYS A 100 -6.86 3.09 -15.76
CA LYS A 100 -7.35 2.42 -16.97
C LYS A 100 -6.72 1.03 -17.13
N THR A 101 -7.37 0.05 -16.52
CA THR A 101 -7.03 -1.37 -16.45
C THR A 101 -8.32 -2.17 -16.55
N ASP A 102 -8.26 -3.50 -16.64
CA ASP A 102 -9.47 -4.33 -16.58
C ASP A 102 -10.29 -4.08 -15.30
N MET A 103 -9.62 -3.82 -14.16
CA MET A 103 -10.28 -3.54 -12.88
C MET A 103 -10.85 -2.11 -12.80
N GLY A 104 -10.14 -1.12 -13.36
CA GLY A 104 -10.58 0.27 -13.36
C GLY A 104 -11.53 0.63 -14.49
N THR A 105 -11.60 -0.21 -15.54
CA THR A 105 -12.34 0.00 -16.80
C THR A 105 -11.86 1.22 -17.60
N GLN A 106 -12.50 1.50 -18.74
CA GLN A 106 -12.20 2.68 -19.57
C GLN A 106 -12.75 3.99 -18.95
N GLU A 107 -13.62 3.90 -17.95
CA GLU A 107 -14.15 5.06 -17.20
C GLU A 107 -13.11 5.72 -16.29
N ALA A 108 -12.02 5.01 -15.99
CA ALA A 108 -10.92 5.50 -15.17
C ALA A 108 -10.27 6.75 -15.79
N ASP A 109 -9.86 7.70 -14.95
CA ASP A 109 -9.30 8.98 -15.36
C ASP A 109 -7.78 8.93 -15.59
N LEU A 110 -7.09 7.94 -15.02
CA LEU A 110 -5.63 7.83 -15.05
C LEU A 110 -5.13 6.70 -15.97
N THR A 111 -4.09 6.95 -16.78
CA THR A 111 -3.39 5.87 -17.50
C THR A 111 -2.47 5.08 -16.57
N VAL A 112 -2.14 3.85 -16.96
CA VAL A 112 -1.16 3.02 -16.23
C VAL A 112 0.19 3.73 -16.15
N ASP A 113 0.67 4.30 -17.25
CA ASP A 113 1.93 5.05 -17.30
C ASP A 113 1.98 6.19 -16.29
N THR A 114 0.94 7.03 -16.23
CA THR A 114 0.92 8.17 -15.30
C THR A 114 0.87 7.69 -13.84
N SER A 115 0.04 6.68 -13.56
CA SER A 115 -0.05 6.07 -12.24
C SER A 115 1.31 5.54 -11.76
N VAL A 116 1.97 4.71 -12.58
CA VAL A 116 3.24 4.07 -12.21
C VAL A 116 4.38 5.08 -12.08
N ARG A 117 4.47 6.08 -12.97
CA ARG A 117 5.48 7.15 -12.85
C ARG A 117 5.31 7.94 -11.54
N GLY A 118 4.07 8.23 -11.16
CA GLY A 118 3.78 8.88 -9.88
C GLY A 118 4.15 8.00 -8.70
N LEU A 119 3.73 6.73 -8.70
CA LEU A 119 4.10 5.78 -7.64
C LEU A 119 5.62 5.64 -7.49
N LEU A 120 6.37 5.51 -8.58
CA LEU A 120 7.83 5.46 -8.53
C LEU A 120 8.42 6.75 -7.94
N SER A 121 7.85 7.90 -8.28
CA SER A 121 8.22 9.20 -7.68
C SER A 121 7.97 9.24 -6.19
N VAL A 122 6.84 8.68 -5.74
CA VAL A 122 6.51 8.54 -4.31
C VAL A 122 7.51 7.61 -3.62
N LEU A 123 7.81 6.44 -4.18
CA LEU A 123 8.74 5.48 -3.57
C LEU A 123 10.12 6.08 -3.30
N MET A 124 10.59 7.00 -4.16
CA MET A 124 11.87 7.69 -4.01
C MET A 124 11.92 8.65 -2.80
N ILE A 125 10.78 9.14 -2.33
CA ILE A 125 10.70 10.11 -1.22
C ILE A 125 10.24 9.51 0.11
N LEU A 126 9.83 8.24 0.13
CA LEU A 126 9.37 7.60 1.35
C LEU A 126 10.48 7.48 2.39
N SER A 127 10.10 7.66 3.65
CA SER A 127 10.98 7.67 4.82
C SER A 127 10.23 7.18 6.06
N GLU A 128 10.88 7.13 7.22
CA GLU A 128 10.24 6.74 8.48
C GLU A 128 8.96 7.53 8.80
N LYS A 129 8.88 8.79 8.35
CA LYS A 129 7.71 9.68 8.50
C LYS A 129 6.45 9.14 7.82
N HIS A 130 6.64 8.33 6.79
CA HIS A 130 5.57 7.76 5.96
C HIS A 130 5.23 6.33 6.37
N SER A 131 6.02 5.70 7.25
CA SER A 131 5.81 4.31 7.64
C SER A 131 4.45 4.13 8.32
N GLY A 132 3.67 3.17 7.82
CA GLY A 132 2.33 2.88 8.30
C GLY A 132 1.33 3.98 7.96
N THR A 133 1.44 4.58 6.77
CA THR A 133 0.46 5.54 6.21
C THR A 133 -0.14 5.01 4.89
N LEU A 134 -1.20 5.67 4.41
CA LEU A 134 -1.75 5.51 3.06
C LEU A 134 -1.52 6.80 2.27
N LEU A 135 -0.83 6.69 1.15
CA LEU A 135 -0.59 7.82 0.24
C LEU A 135 -1.20 7.54 -1.13
N ASN A 136 -1.56 8.57 -1.89
CA ASN A 136 -1.92 8.42 -3.30
C ASN A 136 -0.67 8.42 -4.21
N TRP A 137 -0.88 8.19 -5.50
CA TRP A 137 0.16 8.20 -6.54
C TRP A 137 0.89 9.54 -6.72
N GLU A 138 0.37 10.62 -6.13
CA GLU A 138 1.01 11.94 -6.08
C GLU A 138 1.75 12.19 -4.75
N GLY A 139 1.74 11.22 -3.83
CA GLY A 139 2.35 11.33 -2.50
C GLY A 139 1.48 12.03 -1.45
N LYS A 140 0.22 12.37 -1.78
CA LYS A 140 -0.70 13.01 -0.83
C LYS A 140 -1.25 11.98 0.15
N PRO A 141 -1.33 12.31 1.46
CA PRO A 141 -1.92 11.40 2.44
C PRO A 141 -3.41 11.21 2.21
N ILE A 142 -3.87 9.99 2.43
CA ILE A 142 -5.30 9.63 2.48
C ILE A 142 -5.59 9.19 3.92
N PRO A 143 -6.65 9.71 4.56
CA PRO A 143 -7.05 9.23 5.87
C PRO A 143 -7.47 7.76 5.83
N TRP A 144 -7.58 7.14 7.00
CA TRP A 144 -7.97 5.74 7.11
C TRP A 144 -9.43 5.46 6.80
#